data_AF-A0A3N4V8T8-F1
#
_entry.id   AF-A0A3N4V8T8-F1
#
_cell.length_a   1.000
_cell.length_b   1.000
_cell.length_c   1.000
_cell.angle_alpha   90.00
_cell.angle_beta   90.00
_cell.angle_gamma   90.00
#
_symmetry.space_group_name_H-M   'P 1'
#
loop_
_entity.id
_entity.type
_entity.pdbx_description
1 polymer ?
#
loop_
_entity_poly.entity_id
_entity_poly.type
_entity_poly.pdbx_seq_one_letter_code
_entity_poly.pdbx_strand_id
1 'polypeptide(L)'
;MSAPRLRRRALTITAALAGTVGLALGGIAPANAAAPVAAAPAAAPAQSATASSRALDALHNTDFGTPASRAAVAQALNGTAAGSSTLPSSSLQRSATTDAVRPAPAGAIPAAKVDPNANAGGAYAQAVLGDELYGVSYDWESDETRLQHWTSFGWKTVAGAPTDIDEQVVVVGNLLYFTVSTYSRSGKATVTLTSFDGTNYAAVKTFSHDVTLASAGSTLTIVEDTTDYDNYDDDYFTQTSAITRYDGTTFSTPITTKKYLTSPVSIGNTQYFVVMSQTSSATALYRVDPTALTRVSSAPYTFSGAEWKGAYYFGGVSPKTETVAVYRFDGTGEPTPVTTGVSFKTATALPAVGVYDGDLEFTNQTKGQRPTLYSFDGTTTTNEGPIGGTIAPIGLFKEFDSKLFYTSYDFDGFNTYIYDKNAKAGTPIESTVPTVAGTPKVGKKLTAVPGDWTATAKLSYQWSVDGKAIAGATKQYHTVAPAELRRTLTVKVSGSGPAFVTATQTSASTAAALPGTFALKPVISGKTVVGSKLTAVTSGLKPKSATLTYRWLRDGKPISGATKKTHTASKGDVGTSLTVSVKASSPGYSTASVTSAAKKVTTKK
;
A
#
# COMPACT_ATOMS: atom_id res chain seq x y z
N MET A 1 30.40 29.58 10.82
CA MET A 1 29.35 30.47 11.34
C MET A 1 28.22 29.59 11.82
N SER A 2 27.71 29.78 13.04
CA SER A 2 26.75 28.86 13.67
C SER A 2 25.36 29.50 13.73
N ALA A 3 24.34 28.81 13.23
CA ALA A 3 22.94 29.23 13.38
C ALA A 3 22.36 28.79 14.75
N PRO A 4 21.41 29.53 15.35
CA PRO A 4 21.00 29.33 16.73
C PRO A 4 19.94 28.23 16.92
N ARG A 5 20.00 27.55 18.07
CA ARG A 5 18.95 26.63 18.54
C ARG A 5 17.80 27.42 19.18
N LEU A 6 16.57 27.26 18.70
CA LEU A 6 15.37 27.71 19.42
C LEU A 6 15.11 26.81 20.63
N ARG A 7 14.80 27.42 21.79
CA ARG A 7 14.54 26.70 23.05
C ARG A 7 13.04 26.50 23.26
N ARG A 8 12.63 25.28 23.60
CA ARG A 8 11.33 25.01 24.22
C ARG A 8 11.22 25.81 25.54
N ARG A 9 10.04 26.39 25.81
CA ARG A 9 9.63 26.84 27.15
C ARG A 9 8.43 25.99 27.58
N ALA A 10 8.59 25.22 28.64
CA ALA A 10 7.44 24.63 29.33
C ALA A 10 6.73 25.72 30.14
N LEU A 11 5.39 25.69 30.16
CA LEU A 11 4.57 26.55 31.02
C LEU A 11 3.90 25.68 32.08
N THR A 12 4.50 25.61 33.26
CA THR A 12 3.89 24.97 34.43
C THR A 12 2.83 25.89 35.00
N ILE A 13 1.56 25.48 34.98
CA ILE A 13 0.48 26.14 35.71
C ILE A 13 0.08 25.24 36.88
N THR A 14 0.41 25.69 38.09
CA THR A 14 -0.08 25.10 39.34
C THR A 14 -1.33 25.86 39.76
N ALA A 15 -2.46 25.16 39.89
CA ALA A 15 -3.69 25.68 40.48
C ALA A 15 -4.09 24.80 41.67
N ALA A 16 -4.49 25.43 42.78
CA ALA A 16 -4.62 24.76 44.07
C ALA A 16 -6.04 24.28 44.39
N LEU A 17 -6.14 23.36 45.34
CA LEU A 17 -7.40 22.87 45.92
C LEU A 17 -8.15 24.01 46.64
N ALA A 18 -9.46 24.09 46.39
CA ALA A 18 -10.43 24.72 47.28
C ALA A 18 -11.71 23.87 47.26
N GLY A 19 -12.06 23.29 48.41
CA GLY A 19 -13.29 22.51 48.57
C GLY A 19 -14.30 23.24 49.44
N THR A 20 -15.59 23.04 49.19
CA THR A 20 -16.67 23.54 50.03
C THR A 20 -17.78 22.48 50.15
N VAL A 21 -18.39 22.39 51.33
CA VAL A 21 -19.48 21.44 51.64
C VAL A 21 -20.77 22.20 51.95
N GLY A 22 -21.89 21.72 51.43
CA GLY A 22 -23.25 22.12 51.81
C GLY A 22 -24.26 21.31 50.98
N LEU A 23 -24.89 20.28 51.54
CA LEU A 23 -26.08 20.28 52.41
C LEU A 23 -27.40 20.49 51.66
N ALA A 24 -28.44 19.79 52.13
CA ALA A 24 -29.62 19.43 51.34
C ALA A 24 -30.92 20.04 51.87
N LEU A 25 -31.95 20.05 51.00
CA LEU A 25 -33.41 20.09 51.20
C LEU A 25 -34.03 20.09 49.77
N GLY A 26 -35.23 19.58 49.46
CA GLY A 26 -36.24 18.89 50.26
C GLY A 26 -37.62 19.08 49.60
N GLY A 27 -38.29 18.02 49.11
CA GLY A 27 -39.57 18.13 48.38
C GLY A 27 -40.25 16.76 48.17
N ILE A 28 -41.59 16.74 48.08
CA ILE A 28 -42.43 15.54 48.27
C ILE A 28 -43.49 15.41 47.14
N ALA A 29 -43.90 14.18 46.80
CA ALA A 29 -44.91 13.83 45.78
C ALA A 29 -46.37 14.01 46.26
N PRO A 30 -47.41 13.89 45.39
CA PRO A 30 -48.00 12.60 44.92
C PRO A 30 -48.22 12.57 43.37
N ALA A 31 -48.56 11.49 42.63
CA ALA A 31 -49.06 10.10 42.80
C ALA A 31 -50.50 9.87 42.24
N ASN A 32 -50.65 8.88 41.34
CA ASN A 32 -51.84 8.07 40.92
C ASN A 32 -51.47 7.30 39.61
N ALA A 33 -51.62 5.97 39.43
CA ALA A 33 -52.80 5.07 39.48
C ALA A 33 -53.68 5.16 38.20
N ALA A 34 -54.09 4.07 37.50
CA ALA A 34 -53.86 2.62 37.66
C ALA A 34 -54.08 1.84 36.31
N ALA A 35 -53.93 0.50 36.33
CA ALA A 35 -54.29 -0.48 35.26
C ALA A 35 -55.68 -1.13 35.56
N PRO A 36 -56.16 -2.33 35.06
CA PRO A 36 -55.54 -3.42 34.25
C PRO A 36 -56.49 -4.17 33.24
N VAL A 37 -56.11 -5.41 32.84
CA VAL A 37 -56.85 -6.50 32.09
C VAL A 37 -57.29 -6.20 30.64
N ALA A 38 -57.43 -7.15 29.68
CA ALA A 38 -57.37 -8.63 29.60
C ALA A 38 -57.04 -9.05 28.12
N ALA A 39 -56.84 -10.29 27.63
CA ALA A 39 -56.73 -11.68 28.13
C ALA A 39 -56.07 -12.59 27.03
N ALA A 40 -56.13 -13.93 27.12
CA ALA A 40 -55.74 -14.92 26.07
C ALA A 40 -56.79 -16.05 25.95
N PRO A 41 -56.81 -16.85 24.85
CA PRO A 41 -56.11 -18.16 24.79
C PRO A 41 -55.37 -18.39 23.44
N ALA A 42 -54.30 -19.17 23.27
CA ALA A 42 -53.80 -20.44 23.84
C ALA A 42 -54.12 -21.69 22.98
N ALA A 43 -53.08 -22.23 22.31
CA ALA A 43 -53.01 -23.60 21.79
C ALA A 43 -51.53 -24.01 21.59
N ALA A 44 -51.18 -25.26 21.91
CA ALA A 44 -49.91 -25.91 21.62
C ALA A 44 -50.19 -27.38 21.20
N PRO A 45 -49.24 -28.07 20.55
CA PRO A 45 -48.31 -28.87 21.34
C PRO A 45 -46.85 -28.79 20.86
N ALA A 46 -45.94 -29.39 21.63
CA ALA A 46 -44.50 -29.41 21.35
C ALA A 46 -44.07 -30.65 20.53
N GLN A 47 -42.91 -30.54 19.88
CA GLN A 47 -41.98 -31.65 19.63
C GLN A 47 -40.53 -31.15 19.68
N SER A 48 -39.58 -32.07 19.89
CA SER A 48 -38.20 -31.78 20.31
C SER A 48 -37.16 -32.41 19.39
N ALA A 49 -36.04 -31.70 19.16
CA ALA A 49 -34.88 -32.12 18.34
C ALA A 49 -35.20 -32.30 16.83
N THR A 50 -34.24 -32.30 15.89
CA THR A 50 -32.79 -32.53 15.99
C THR A 50 -32.02 -31.78 14.87
N ALA A 51 -30.75 -31.46 15.11
CA ALA A 51 -29.63 -31.22 14.16
C ALA A 51 -29.88 -30.68 12.71
N SER A 52 -29.33 -29.47 12.47
CA SER A 52 -28.32 -29.17 11.43
C SER A 52 -28.60 -29.26 9.91
N SER A 53 -27.69 -28.64 9.15
CA SER A 53 -27.31 -28.88 7.73
C SER A 53 -28.31 -28.64 6.58
N ARG A 54 -29.22 -27.64 6.66
CA ARG A 54 -29.99 -27.15 5.49
C ARG A 54 -30.09 -25.61 5.35
N ALA A 55 -28.94 -24.94 5.36
CA ALA A 55 -28.83 -23.50 5.04
C ALA A 55 -27.98 -23.17 3.80
N LEU A 56 -27.19 -24.13 3.28
CA LEU A 56 -26.10 -23.85 2.34
C LEU A 56 -26.49 -23.85 0.85
N ASP A 57 -27.55 -24.57 0.45
CA ASP A 57 -27.94 -24.72 -0.97
C ASP A 57 -28.46 -23.41 -1.61
N ALA A 58 -28.73 -22.37 -0.83
CA ALA A 58 -29.22 -21.07 -1.33
C ALA A 58 -28.11 -20.14 -1.86
N LEU A 59 -26.83 -20.44 -1.63
CA LEU A 59 -25.72 -19.50 -1.86
C LEU A 59 -25.28 -19.32 -3.33
N HIS A 60 -25.87 -20.04 -4.28
CA HIS A 60 -25.36 -20.11 -5.67
C HIS A 60 -26.18 -19.38 -6.74
N ASN A 61 -27.21 -18.60 -6.40
CA ASN A 61 -27.90 -17.75 -7.38
C ASN A 61 -28.41 -16.43 -6.82
N THR A 62 -28.41 -15.40 -7.66
CA THR A 62 -28.75 -14.02 -7.30
C THR A 62 -30.26 -13.77 -7.29
N ASP A 63 -30.81 -13.27 -6.18
CA ASP A 63 -31.74 -12.11 -6.21
C ASP A 63 -31.98 -11.53 -4.80
N PHE A 64 -32.31 -10.23 -4.71
CA PHE A 64 -32.44 -9.48 -3.45
C PHE A 64 -33.90 -9.26 -3.03
N GLY A 65 -34.29 -9.63 -1.79
CA GLY A 65 -35.69 -9.60 -1.34
C GLY A 65 -35.99 -8.90 0.00
N THR A 66 -36.91 -7.92 -0.03
CA THR A 66 -37.67 -7.31 1.10
C THR A 66 -36.88 -6.64 2.25
N PRO A 67 -37.50 -5.79 3.10
CA PRO A 67 -36.80 -5.12 4.21
C PRO A 67 -36.25 -6.06 5.30
N ALA A 68 -36.97 -7.15 5.62
CA ALA A 68 -36.60 -8.06 6.71
C ALA A 68 -35.28 -8.83 6.49
N SER A 69 -34.72 -8.82 5.27
CA SER A 69 -33.38 -9.35 5.01
C SER A 69 -32.25 -8.40 5.41
N ARG A 70 -32.51 -7.11 5.62
CA ARG A 70 -31.46 -6.10 5.86
C ARG A 70 -30.73 -6.30 7.20
N ALA A 71 -31.44 -6.77 8.22
CA ALA A 71 -30.84 -7.18 9.49
C ALA A 71 -29.95 -8.45 9.38
N ALA A 72 -30.20 -9.32 8.39
CA ALA A 72 -29.42 -10.54 8.15
C ALA A 72 -28.26 -10.35 7.14
N VAL A 73 -28.38 -9.39 6.21
CA VAL A 73 -27.39 -9.14 5.15
C VAL A 73 -26.14 -8.40 5.64
N ALA A 74 -26.18 -7.80 6.83
CA ALA A 74 -25.00 -7.24 7.49
C ALA A 74 -23.91 -8.27 7.89
N GLN A 75 -24.20 -9.59 7.78
CA GLN A 75 -23.31 -10.68 8.21
C GLN A 75 -22.73 -11.55 7.08
N ALA A 76 -22.91 -11.19 5.80
CA ALA A 76 -22.59 -12.10 4.68
C ALA A 76 -21.62 -11.56 3.60
N LEU A 77 -21.13 -10.32 3.69
CA LEU A 77 -20.26 -9.70 2.66
C LEU A 77 -19.13 -8.84 3.25
N ASN A 78 -18.27 -9.45 4.08
CA ASN A 78 -16.94 -8.90 4.39
C ASN A 78 -15.85 -9.86 3.88
N GLY A 79 -15.65 -9.86 2.56
CA GLY A 79 -14.41 -10.35 1.97
C GLY A 79 -13.30 -9.36 2.27
N THR A 80 -12.57 -9.61 3.36
CA THR A 80 -11.33 -8.93 3.83
C THR A 80 -11.40 -7.44 4.24
N ALA A 81 -10.67 -7.11 5.33
CA ALA A 81 -10.47 -5.79 5.97
C ALA A 81 -11.73 -5.09 6.59
N ALA A 82 -11.63 -4.36 7.70
CA ALA A 82 -10.62 -4.35 8.79
C ALA A 82 -11.28 -3.79 10.08
N GLY A 83 -10.74 -4.17 11.25
CA GLY A 83 -11.17 -3.74 12.58
C GLY A 83 -10.21 -4.34 13.62
N SER A 84 -9.11 -3.63 13.91
CA SER A 84 -7.76 -4.21 13.81
C SER A 84 -7.42 -4.62 12.37
N SER A 85 -6.24 -4.23 11.90
CA SER A 85 -5.79 -4.52 10.53
C SER A 85 -4.90 -5.75 10.57
N THR A 86 -5.46 -6.88 10.15
CA THR A 86 -4.75 -8.15 9.97
C THR A 86 -5.48 -8.94 8.90
N LEU A 87 -5.10 -8.78 7.63
CA LEU A 87 -5.56 -9.66 6.55
C LEU A 87 -5.02 -11.09 6.73
N PRO A 88 -5.84 -12.12 6.48
CA PRO A 88 -5.36 -13.50 6.41
C PRO A 88 -4.59 -13.72 5.10
N SER A 89 -3.39 -14.28 5.20
CA SER A 89 -2.50 -14.56 4.08
C SER A 89 -2.95 -15.76 3.24
N SER A 90 -3.61 -15.55 2.10
CA SER A 90 -3.59 -16.54 0.99
C SER A 90 -3.99 -16.00 -0.40
N SER A 91 -3.03 -16.08 -1.34
CA SER A 91 -3.24 -16.30 -2.78
C SER A 91 -4.41 -15.60 -3.51
N LEU A 92 -4.22 -14.32 -3.89
CA LEU A 92 -4.96 -13.70 -5.00
C LEU A 92 -4.05 -13.38 -6.19
N GLN A 93 -3.69 -14.40 -6.98
CA GLN A 93 -3.13 -14.17 -8.31
C GLN A 93 -4.17 -13.50 -9.23
N ARG A 94 -3.87 -12.31 -9.75
CA ARG A 94 -4.43 -11.87 -11.05
C ARG A 94 -3.60 -10.81 -11.80
N SER A 95 -2.73 -11.31 -12.69
CA SER A 95 -2.31 -10.70 -13.96
C SER A 95 -2.24 -9.15 -14.05
N ALA A 96 -1.04 -8.59 -13.87
CA ALA A 96 -0.78 -7.21 -14.27
C ALA A 96 -0.92 -7.00 -15.79
N THR A 97 -1.60 -5.93 -16.20
CA THR A 97 -1.38 -5.27 -17.50
C THR A 97 -0.65 -3.96 -17.27
N THR A 98 0.53 -3.81 -17.85
CA THR A 98 1.34 -2.58 -17.75
C THR A 98 0.68 -1.38 -18.45
N ASP A 99 1.15 -0.18 -18.13
CA ASP A 99 0.88 1.10 -18.81
C ASP A 99 -0.49 1.78 -18.57
N ALA A 100 -0.85 2.06 -17.31
CA ALA A 100 -1.24 3.42 -16.90
C ALA A 100 -1.40 3.59 -15.37
N VAL A 101 -0.59 4.47 -14.74
CA VAL A 101 -1.06 5.18 -13.54
C VAL A 101 -2.18 6.12 -13.99
N ARG A 102 -3.41 5.81 -13.61
CA ARG A 102 -4.56 6.70 -13.84
C ARG A 102 -4.72 7.59 -12.61
N PRO A 103 -4.45 8.90 -12.69
CA PRO A 103 -4.68 9.79 -11.55
C PRO A 103 -6.17 9.79 -11.18
N ALA A 104 -6.47 10.07 -9.90
CA ALA A 104 -7.81 10.04 -9.32
C ALA A 104 -8.86 10.66 -10.29
N PRO A 105 -9.92 9.94 -10.68
CA PRO A 105 -10.82 10.42 -11.73
C PRO A 105 -11.48 11.76 -11.40
N ALA A 106 -11.09 12.81 -12.12
CA ALA A 106 -11.57 14.17 -11.91
C ALA A 106 -13.10 14.29 -12.08
N GLY A 107 -13.72 15.12 -11.24
CA GLY A 107 -15.16 15.43 -11.31
C GLY A 107 -15.96 15.11 -10.04
N ALA A 108 -15.32 15.03 -8.87
CA ALA A 108 -15.94 14.61 -7.61
C ALA A 108 -15.51 15.53 -6.44
N ILE A 109 -14.32 15.29 -5.89
CA ILE A 109 -13.62 16.26 -5.03
C ILE A 109 -13.19 17.45 -5.91
N PRO A 110 -13.20 18.70 -5.43
CA PRO A 110 -12.44 19.77 -6.06
C PRO A 110 -10.97 19.33 -6.14
N ALA A 111 -10.41 19.17 -7.35
CA ALA A 111 -9.08 18.55 -7.52
C ALA A 111 -7.92 19.31 -6.86
N ALA A 112 -8.19 20.52 -6.35
CA ALA A 112 -7.33 21.29 -5.46
C ALA A 112 -7.19 20.69 -4.04
N LYS A 113 -8.25 20.05 -3.51
CA LYS A 113 -8.35 19.53 -2.13
C LYS A 113 -7.83 18.09 -1.96
N VAL A 114 -7.12 17.55 -2.95
CA VAL A 114 -6.56 16.19 -2.94
C VAL A 114 -5.04 16.30 -3.03
N ASP A 115 -4.33 15.64 -2.13
CA ASP A 115 -2.86 15.67 -2.17
C ASP A 115 -2.35 14.96 -3.42
N PRO A 116 -1.40 15.54 -4.18
CA PRO A 116 -0.82 14.93 -5.36
C PRO A 116 -0.11 13.58 -5.06
N ASN A 117 0.32 13.35 -3.82
CA ASN A 117 1.19 12.24 -3.44
C ASN A 117 0.42 10.96 -3.06
N ALA A 118 -0.91 10.95 -3.13
CA ALA A 118 -1.75 9.76 -2.95
C ALA A 118 -1.24 8.59 -3.80
N ASN A 119 -0.97 7.43 -3.19
CA ASN A 119 -0.20 6.34 -3.80
C ASN A 119 -1.00 5.04 -3.97
N ALA A 120 -0.63 4.26 -4.98
CA ALA A 120 -0.98 2.85 -5.09
C ALA A 120 -0.19 2.08 -4.01
N GLY A 121 -0.91 1.34 -3.16
CA GLY A 121 -0.41 0.88 -1.88
C GLY A 121 -1.01 1.71 -0.75
N GLY A 122 -2.11 1.20 -0.18
CA GLY A 122 -2.70 1.72 1.03
C GLY A 122 -2.13 1.02 2.27
N ALA A 123 -1.86 1.78 3.33
CA ALA A 123 -1.61 1.20 4.64
C ALA A 123 -2.92 0.76 5.31
N TYR A 124 -2.91 -0.42 5.92
CA TYR A 124 -4.07 -1.06 6.53
C TYR A 124 -4.39 -0.52 7.93
N ALA A 125 -3.37 -0.17 8.72
CA ALA A 125 -3.44 0.79 9.82
C ALA A 125 -2.48 1.96 9.61
N GLN A 126 -2.75 3.05 10.34
CA GLN A 126 -1.99 4.30 10.29
C GLN A 126 -1.84 4.90 11.69
N ALA A 127 -0.60 5.15 12.12
CA ALA A 127 -0.28 5.75 13.41
C ALA A 127 0.76 6.87 13.24
N VAL A 128 0.67 7.92 14.05
CA VAL A 128 1.61 9.06 14.01
C VAL A 128 2.54 8.93 15.20
N LEU A 129 3.85 8.90 14.96
CA LEU A 129 4.90 8.86 15.96
C LEU A 129 5.78 10.10 15.78
N GLY A 130 5.70 11.02 16.75
CA GLY A 130 6.35 12.33 16.62
C GLY A 130 5.78 13.10 15.43
N ASP A 131 6.65 13.54 14.52
CA ASP A 131 6.31 14.32 13.33
C ASP A 131 6.17 13.44 12.06
N GLU A 132 6.20 12.10 12.19
CA GLU A 132 6.07 11.15 11.06
C GLU A 132 4.81 10.27 11.16
N LEU A 133 4.21 9.99 10.00
CA LEU A 133 3.10 9.04 9.83
C LEU A 133 3.64 7.68 9.39
N TYR A 134 3.29 6.64 10.13
CA TYR A 134 3.65 5.25 9.88
C TYR A 134 2.42 4.41 9.57
N GLY A 135 2.62 3.32 8.84
CA GLY A 135 1.60 2.35 8.50
C GLY A 135 2.21 1.01 8.15
N VAL A 136 1.40 -0.05 8.18
CA VAL A 136 1.78 -1.35 7.61
C VAL A 136 1.05 -1.51 6.28
N SER A 137 1.79 -1.92 5.26
CA SER A 137 1.29 -2.20 3.92
C SER A 137 2.03 -3.40 3.33
N TYR A 138 1.45 -3.97 2.29
CA TYR A 138 2.08 -5.02 1.49
C TYR A 138 3.10 -4.40 0.51
N ASP A 139 4.35 -4.83 0.61
CA ASP A 139 5.45 -4.42 -0.26
C ASP A 139 5.50 -5.34 -1.50
N TRP A 140 5.07 -4.78 -2.63
CA TRP A 140 4.95 -5.48 -3.90
C TRP A 140 6.28 -5.71 -4.63
N GLU A 141 7.41 -5.19 -4.12
CA GLU A 141 8.73 -5.62 -4.60
C GLU A 141 9.22 -6.89 -3.91
N SER A 142 8.73 -7.21 -2.69
CA SER A 142 9.20 -8.37 -1.91
C SER A 142 8.17 -9.47 -1.63
N ASP A 143 6.87 -9.23 -1.85
CA ASP A 143 5.76 -10.19 -1.52
C ASP A 143 5.61 -10.40 0.01
N GLU A 144 5.79 -9.32 0.78
CA GLU A 144 5.83 -9.31 2.26
C GLU A 144 5.07 -8.09 2.83
N THR A 145 4.48 -8.18 4.02
CA THR A 145 4.01 -6.99 4.76
C THR A 145 5.16 -6.33 5.54
N ARG A 146 5.25 -5.00 5.48
CA ARG A 146 6.38 -4.23 6.02
C ARG A 146 5.92 -2.93 6.69
N LEU A 147 6.67 -2.47 7.71
CA LEU A 147 6.49 -1.14 8.29
C LEU A 147 6.97 -0.10 7.27
N GLN A 148 6.08 0.80 6.88
CA GLN A 148 6.36 1.92 5.99
C GLN A 148 6.11 3.24 6.70
N HIS A 149 6.82 4.29 6.29
CA HIS A 149 6.55 5.66 6.70
C HIS A 149 6.14 6.53 5.51
N TRP A 150 5.32 7.54 5.75
CA TRP A 150 4.84 8.44 4.71
C TRP A 150 5.89 9.49 4.38
N THR A 151 6.16 9.67 3.09
CA THR A 151 7.03 10.73 2.56
C THR A 151 6.24 11.57 1.56
N SER A 152 6.78 12.73 1.14
CA SER A 152 6.22 13.48 -0.01
C SER A 152 6.35 12.76 -1.36
N PHE A 153 6.82 11.50 -1.37
CA PHE A 153 6.81 10.59 -2.52
C PHE A 153 5.90 9.36 -2.28
N GLY A 154 5.03 9.41 -1.26
CA GLY A 154 4.18 8.30 -0.82
C GLY A 154 4.83 7.44 0.28
N TRP A 155 4.23 6.30 0.58
CA TRP A 155 4.78 5.32 1.52
C TRP A 155 6.15 4.76 1.07
N LYS A 156 7.07 4.58 2.03
CA LYS A 156 8.39 3.96 1.84
C LYS A 156 8.69 2.98 2.98
N THR A 157 9.22 1.80 2.66
CA THR A 157 9.67 0.80 3.65
C THR A 157 10.75 1.37 4.56
N VAL A 158 10.54 1.27 5.88
CA VAL A 158 11.48 1.77 6.89
C VAL A 158 12.74 0.90 6.92
N ALA A 159 13.91 1.53 7.05
CA ALA A 159 15.19 0.84 6.97
C ALA A 159 15.35 -0.23 8.07
N GLY A 160 15.51 -1.49 7.67
CA GLY A 160 15.64 -2.61 8.60
C GLY A 160 14.32 -3.15 9.15
N ALA A 161 13.16 -2.71 8.64
CA ALA A 161 11.87 -3.26 9.03
C ALA A 161 11.83 -4.80 8.85
N PRO A 162 11.28 -5.54 9.82
CA PRO A 162 11.03 -6.97 9.66
C PRO A 162 9.97 -7.24 8.57
N THR A 163 9.94 -8.49 8.12
CA THR A 163 8.90 -9.05 7.24
C THR A 163 7.70 -9.46 8.07
N ASP A 164 6.61 -9.84 7.40
CA ASP A 164 5.47 -10.55 8.01
C ASP A 164 4.89 -9.83 9.23
N ILE A 165 4.89 -8.49 9.17
CA ILE A 165 4.24 -7.65 10.16
C ILE A 165 2.73 -7.82 10.00
N ASP A 166 2.06 -8.29 11.04
CA ASP A 166 0.60 -8.30 11.08
C ASP A 166 0.13 -6.84 11.05
N GLU A 167 -0.83 -6.51 10.19
CA GLU A 167 -0.94 -5.18 9.56
C GLU A 167 -1.33 -3.99 10.50
N GLN A 168 -1.38 -4.25 11.80
CA GLN A 168 -1.76 -3.34 12.87
C GLN A 168 -0.57 -2.51 13.34
N VAL A 169 -0.83 -1.23 13.59
CA VAL A 169 0.18 -0.33 14.19
C VAL A 169 -0.47 0.63 15.18
N VAL A 170 0.10 0.70 16.38
CA VAL A 170 -0.42 1.44 17.54
C VAL A 170 0.71 2.23 18.19
N VAL A 171 0.47 3.49 18.57
CA VAL A 171 1.48 4.32 19.26
C VAL A 171 1.08 4.51 20.73
N VAL A 172 2.01 4.27 21.64
CA VAL A 172 1.85 4.49 23.08
C VAL A 172 3.07 5.22 23.62
N GLY A 173 2.87 6.46 24.07
CA GLY A 173 3.96 7.36 24.45
C GLY A 173 4.82 7.71 23.22
N ASN A 174 6.13 7.48 23.33
CA ASN A 174 7.10 7.72 22.25
C ASN A 174 7.52 6.43 21.53
N LEU A 175 6.73 5.36 21.62
CA LEU A 175 6.99 4.09 20.95
C LEU A 175 5.81 3.67 20.08
N LEU A 176 6.15 3.17 18.91
CA LEU A 176 5.24 2.54 17.97
C LEU A 176 5.32 1.02 18.16
N TYR A 177 4.17 0.35 18.19
CA TYR A 177 4.03 -1.07 18.46
C TYR A 177 3.25 -1.75 17.33
N PHE A 178 3.73 -2.92 16.94
CA PHE A 178 3.12 -3.82 15.96
C PHE A 178 3.48 -5.26 16.35
N THR A 179 2.93 -6.25 15.65
CA THR A 179 3.30 -7.66 15.83
C THR A 179 3.91 -8.23 14.55
N VAL A 180 4.75 -9.24 14.71
CA VAL A 180 5.39 -9.98 13.62
C VAL A 180 5.02 -11.45 13.76
N SER A 181 4.39 -12.01 12.73
CA SER A 181 4.13 -13.45 12.64
C SER A 181 5.38 -14.21 12.19
N THR A 182 5.59 -15.41 12.72
CA THR A 182 6.70 -16.28 12.30
C THR A 182 6.22 -17.73 12.20
N TYR A 183 6.09 -18.22 10.97
CA TYR A 183 5.55 -19.56 10.69
C TYR A 183 6.63 -20.66 10.82
N SER A 184 6.35 -21.66 11.65
CA SER A 184 7.22 -22.84 11.78
C SER A 184 6.97 -23.86 10.65
N ARG A 185 7.92 -24.78 10.43
CA ARG A 185 7.74 -25.93 9.50
C ARG A 185 6.58 -26.86 9.88
N SER A 186 6.09 -26.74 11.11
CA SER A 186 4.93 -27.44 11.67
C SER A 186 3.62 -26.65 11.54
N GLY A 187 3.59 -25.57 10.76
CA GLY A 187 2.41 -24.73 10.54
C GLY A 187 2.13 -23.73 11.66
N LYS A 188 2.30 -24.13 12.94
CA LYS A 188 2.07 -23.22 14.08
C LYS A 188 2.94 -21.96 13.97
N ALA A 189 2.28 -20.82 14.01
CA ALA A 189 2.92 -19.51 14.06
C ALA A 189 3.32 -19.15 15.50
N THR A 190 4.25 -18.22 15.65
CA THR A 190 4.44 -17.46 16.88
C THR A 190 4.37 -15.96 16.54
N VAL A 191 3.70 -15.19 17.40
CA VAL A 191 3.46 -13.76 17.15
C VAL A 191 4.29 -12.94 18.13
N THR A 192 5.15 -12.05 17.63
CA THR A 192 6.08 -11.26 18.45
C THR A 192 5.71 -9.79 18.44
N LEU A 193 5.23 -9.29 19.59
CA LEU A 193 5.06 -7.86 19.85
C LEU A 193 6.42 -7.18 19.77
N THR A 194 6.54 -6.23 18.85
CA THR A 194 7.76 -5.48 18.55
C THR A 194 7.48 -4.00 18.76
N SER A 195 8.43 -3.30 19.37
CA SER A 195 8.42 -1.84 19.51
C SER A 195 9.45 -1.18 18.58
N PHE A 196 9.16 0.05 18.19
CA PHE A 196 9.98 0.89 17.33
C PHE A 196 10.03 2.33 17.88
N ASP A 197 11.23 2.91 17.95
CA ASP A 197 11.49 4.24 18.56
C ASP A 197 11.70 5.37 17.53
N GLY A 198 11.51 5.09 16.24
CA GLY A 198 11.90 5.97 15.13
C GLY A 198 13.26 5.60 14.49
N THR A 199 13.99 4.61 15.02
CA THR A 199 15.29 4.17 14.47
C THR A 199 15.59 2.69 14.72
N ASN A 200 15.22 2.15 15.89
CA ASN A 200 15.58 0.82 16.36
C ASN A 200 14.32 -0.02 16.58
N TYR A 201 14.42 -1.32 16.29
CA TYR A 201 13.39 -2.32 16.60
C TYR A 201 13.79 -3.14 17.83
N ALA A 202 12.84 -3.42 18.71
CA ALA A 202 13.04 -4.30 19.87
C ALA A 202 11.85 -5.25 20.06
N ALA A 203 12.13 -6.55 20.18
CA ALA A 203 11.13 -7.54 20.56
C ALA A 203 10.77 -7.37 22.05
N VAL A 204 9.48 -7.25 22.35
CA VAL A 204 8.95 -6.97 23.69
C VAL A 204 8.44 -8.24 24.37
N LYS A 205 7.65 -9.04 23.64
CA LYS A 205 7.11 -10.34 24.09
C LYS A 205 6.64 -11.17 22.90
N THR A 206 6.89 -12.49 22.94
CA THR A 206 6.32 -13.46 22.00
C THR A 206 5.11 -14.16 22.62
N PHE A 207 4.12 -14.47 21.78
CA PHE A 207 2.84 -15.10 22.07
C PHE A 207 2.69 -16.38 21.21
N SER A 208 1.84 -17.29 21.64
CA SER A 208 1.69 -18.63 21.02
C SER A 208 0.58 -18.70 19.97
N HIS A 209 -0.12 -17.58 19.76
CA HIS A 209 -1.35 -17.44 19.00
C HIS A 209 -1.46 -16.00 18.46
N ASP A 210 -2.54 -15.73 17.71
CA ASP A 210 -2.82 -14.42 17.13
C ASP A 210 -3.08 -13.34 18.19
N VAL A 211 -2.62 -12.11 17.90
CA VAL A 211 -2.66 -10.98 18.81
C VAL A 211 -3.31 -9.77 18.14
N THR A 212 -4.19 -9.07 18.84
CA THR A 212 -4.71 -7.74 18.48
C THR A 212 -4.24 -6.68 19.48
N LEU A 213 -3.86 -5.50 18.98
CA LEU A 213 -3.35 -4.37 19.75
C LEU A 213 -4.33 -3.20 19.83
N ALA A 214 -4.29 -2.46 20.92
CA ALA A 214 -5.02 -1.20 21.11
C ALA A 214 -4.26 -0.23 22.02
N SER A 215 -4.64 1.06 21.99
CA SER A 215 -4.14 2.07 22.92
C SER A 215 -5.27 2.81 23.63
N ALA A 216 -5.15 2.97 24.95
CA ALA A 216 -5.94 3.90 25.74
C ALA A 216 -4.98 4.77 26.58
N GLY A 217 -4.85 6.05 26.23
CA GLY A 217 -3.86 6.95 26.80
C GLY A 217 -2.43 6.39 26.71
N SER A 218 -1.78 6.23 27.86
CA SER A 218 -0.42 5.69 28.00
C SER A 218 -0.36 4.17 28.18
N THR A 219 -1.44 3.42 27.87
CA THR A 219 -1.49 1.96 28.04
C THR A 219 -1.72 1.26 26.70
N LEU A 220 -0.87 0.28 26.40
CA LEU A 220 -1.10 -0.69 25.33
C LEU A 220 -2.01 -1.80 25.87
N THR A 221 -3.15 -2.03 25.21
CA THR A 221 -3.98 -3.22 25.44
C THR A 221 -3.62 -4.26 24.40
N ILE A 222 -3.46 -5.51 24.84
CA ILE A 222 -3.06 -6.66 24.04
C ILE A 222 -4.12 -7.74 24.23
N VAL A 223 -4.68 -8.25 23.15
CA VAL A 223 -5.65 -9.34 23.15
C VAL A 223 -5.03 -10.53 22.43
N GLU A 224 -4.66 -11.57 23.16
CA GLU A 224 -4.27 -12.86 22.58
C GLU A 224 -5.53 -13.74 22.41
N ASP A 225 -5.74 -14.32 21.24
CA ASP A 225 -6.72 -15.42 21.10
C ASP A 225 -6.09 -16.71 21.63
N THR A 226 -6.67 -17.30 22.67
CA THR A 226 -6.12 -18.50 23.34
C THR A 226 -6.84 -19.79 22.96
N THR A 227 -7.59 -19.80 21.86
CA THR A 227 -8.13 -21.01 21.24
C THR A 227 -7.12 -21.62 20.25
N ASP A 228 -6.62 -22.83 20.54
CA ASP A 228 -5.85 -23.62 19.57
C ASP A 228 -6.76 -24.08 18.41
N TYR A 229 -6.51 -23.55 17.21
CA TYR A 229 -7.22 -23.90 15.96
C TYR A 229 -6.77 -25.27 15.41
N ASP A 230 -7.20 -26.36 16.05
CA ASP A 230 -6.95 -27.74 15.59
C ASP A 230 -7.78 -28.15 14.35
N ASN A 231 -8.77 -27.35 13.94
CA ASN A 231 -9.51 -27.56 12.69
C ASN A 231 -10.06 -26.24 12.11
N TYR A 232 -10.16 -26.14 10.78
CA TYR A 232 -10.60 -24.91 10.08
C TYR A 232 -12.11 -24.89 9.77
N ASP A 233 -12.82 -25.99 10.04
CA ASP A 233 -14.26 -26.12 9.88
C ASP A 233 -15.05 -25.74 11.16
N ASP A 234 -16.19 -25.09 10.94
CA ASP A 234 -17.31 -24.78 11.84
C ASP A 234 -17.15 -23.81 13.05
N ASP A 235 -16.02 -23.73 13.77
CA ASP A 235 -16.06 -23.18 15.16
C ASP A 235 -15.48 -21.77 15.42
N TYR A 236 -15.83 -20.78 14.58
CA TYR A 236 -15.59 -19.33 14.82
C TYR A 236 -16.14 -18.80 16.16
N PHE A 237 -16.94 -19.57 16.88
CA PHE A 237 -17.74 -19.13 18.03
C PHE A 237 -17.28 -19.68 19.39
N THR A 238 -16.22 -20.52 19.45
CA THR A 238 -15.64 -20.99 20.74
C THR A 238 -14.48 -20.15 21.27
N GLN A 239 -14.13 -19.07 20.56
CA GLN A 239 -12.99 -18.20 20.84
C GLN A 239 -12.89 -17.76 22.33
N THR A 240 -11.71 -17.95 22.92
CA THR A 240 -11.40 -17.54 24.30
C THR A 240 -10.22 -16.57 24.28
N SER A 241 -10.44 -15.31 24.60
CA SER A 241 -9.40 -14.26 24.54
C SER A 241 -8.76 -13.99 25.90
N ALA A 242 -7.48 -13.62 25.92
CA ALA A 242 -6.76 -13.15 27.09
C ALA A 242 -6.32 -11.68 26.92
N ILE A 243 -6.93 -10.78 27.69
CA ILE A 243 -6.62 -9.35 27.66
C ILE A 243 -5.48 -9.04 28.64
N THR A 244 -4.35 -8.57 28.12
CA THR A 244 -3.20 -8.09 28.91
C THR A 244 -3.02 -6.60 28.67
N ARG A 245 -2.68 -5.82 29.71
CA ARG A 245 -2.28 -4.41 29.55
C ARG A 245 -0.78 -4.25 29.79
N TYR A 246 -0.15 -3.34 29.05
CA TYR A 246 1.28 -3.05 29.12
C TYR A 246 1.51 -1.53 29.21
N ASP A 247 2.32 -1.10 30.18
CA ASP A 247 2.58 0.33 30.49
C ASP A 247 3.89 0.87 29.89
N GLY A 248 4.58 0.07 29.06
CA GLY A 248 5.94 0.33 28.58
C GLY A 248 7.05 -0.30 29.44
N THR A 249 6.71 -0.89 30.59
CA THR A 249 7.65 -1.55 31.52
C THR A 249 7.12 -2.87 32.11
N THR A 250 5.84 -2.94 32.48
CA THR A 250 5.23 -4.12 33.11
C THR A 250 3.96 -4.58 32.36
N PHE A 251 3.72 -5.89 32.39
CA PHE A 251 2.48 -6.50 31.91
C PHE A 251 1.55 -6.76 33.09
N SER A 252 0.25 -6.49 32.95
CA SER A 252 -0.76 -6.87 33.94
C SER A 252 -0.95 -8.38 33.98
N THR A 253 -1.56 -8.89 35.05
CA THR A 253 -2.24 -10.19 35.01
C THR A 253 -3.25 -10.19 33.85
N PRO A 254 -3.33 -11.25 33.02
CA PRO A 254 -4.33 -11.34 31.96
C PRO A 254 -5.76 -11.50 32.48
N ILE A 255 -6.73 -10.95 31.75
CA ILE A 255 -8.17 -11.15 31.97
C ILE A 255 -8.67 -12.11 30.87
N THR A 256 -8.91 -13.37 31.22
CA THR A 256 -9.43 -14.38 30.29
C THR A 256 -10.94 -14.27 30.12
N THR A 257 -11.45 -14.41 28.90
CA THR A 257 -12.89 -14.31 28.61
C THR A 257 -13.35 -15.16 27.44
N LYS A 258 -14.54 -15.78 27.56
CA LYS A 258 -15.23 -16.47 26.45
C LYS A 258 -16.15 -15.50 25.73
N LYS A 259 -15.57 -14.48 25.10
CA LYS A 259 -16.29 -13.40 24.41
C LYS A 259 -15.54 -13.04 23.15
N TYR A 260 -16.25 -13.02 22.01
CA TYR A 260 -15.71 -12.50 20.76
C TYR A 260 -15.54 -10.98 20.88
N LEU A 261 -14.30 -10.54 21.11
CA LEU A 261 -13.93 -9.13 21.23
C LEU A 261 -13.70 -8.57 19.83
N THR A 262 -14.47 -7.55 19.43
CA THR A 262 -14.27 -6.87 18.14
C THR A 262 -13.35 -5.65 18.34
N SER A 263 -13.32 -4.72 17.39
CA SER A 263 -12.52 -3.49 17.44
C SER A 263 -12.49 -2.84 18.84
N PRO A 264 -11.30 -2.61 19.41
CA PRO A 264 -11.14 -1.88 20.67
C PRO A 264 -11.54 -0.41 20.51
N VAL A 265 -12.13 0.15 21.56
CA VAL A 265 -12.65 1.53 21.61
C VAL A 265 -12.06 2.24 22.81
N SER A 266 -11.63 3.50 22.66
CA SER A 266 -11.00 4.26 23.74
C SER A 266 -11.69 5.61 23.96
N ILE A 267 -11.79 6.03 25.22
CA ILE A 267 -12.15 7.40 25.62
C ILE A 267 -11.13 7.83 26.69
N GLY A 268 -10.22 8.72 26.31
CA GLY A 268 -9.02 9.05 27.07
C GLY A 268 -8.23 7.80 27.45
N ASN A 269 -8.06 7.60 28.76
CA ASN A 269 -7.34 6.46 29.33
C ASN A 269 -8.23 5.22 29.54
N THR A 270 -9.52 5.26 29.19
CA THR A 270 -10.46 4.16 29.44
C THR A 270 -10.65 3.31 28.19
N GLN A 271 -10.25 2.04 28.27
CA GLN A 271 -10.47 1.06 27.22
C GLN A 271 -11.86 0.41 27.35
N TYR A 272 -12.53 0.29 26.21
CA TYR A 272 -13.75 -0.47 25.99
C TYR A 272 -13.55 -1.46 24.83
N PHE A 273 -14.39 -2.49 24.79
CA PHE A 273 -14.57 -3.36 23.65
C PHE A 273 -16.04 -3.35 23.24
N VAL A 274 -16.30 -3.30 21.94
CA VAL A 274 -17.54 -3.85 21.39
C VAL A 274 -17.38 -5.37 21.38
N VAL A 275 -18.41 -6.07 21.81
CA VAL A 275 -18.43 -7.54 21.94
C VAL A 275 -19.67 -8.06 21.23
N MET A 276 -19.49 -9.03 20.34
CA MET A 276 -20.59 -9.66 19.60
C MET A 276 -21.07 -10.93 20.31
N SER A 277 -22.37 -11.16 20.30
CA SER A 277 -22.97 -12.39 20.82
C SER A 277 -22.74 -13.55 19.84
N GLN A 278 -22.01 -14.58 20.31
CA GLN A 278 -21.74 -15.83 19.59
C GLN A 278 -23.01 -16.58 19.16
N THR A 279 -24.17 -16.32 19.78
CA THR A 279 -25.42 -17.08 19.57
C THR A 279 -26.60 -16.24 19.09
N SER A 280 -26.47 -14.90 19.00
CA SER A 280 -27.62 -14.03 18.74
C SER A 280 -27.33 -12.71 18.01
N SER A 281 -26.15 -12.57 17.40
CA SER A 281 -25.62 -11.40 16.65
C SER A 281 -25.65 -10.02 17.34
N ALA A 282 -26.32 -9.89 18.49
CA ALA A 282 -26.41 -8.67 19.27
C ALA A 282 -25.05 -8.21 19.82
N THR A 283 -24.77 -6.90 19.70
CA THR A 283 -23.54 -6.29 20.23
C THR A 283 -23.76 -5.59 21.58
N ALA A 284 -22.70 -5.57 22.40
CA ALA A 284 -22.68 -4.89 23.68
C ALA A 284 -21.32 -4.24 23.93
N LEU A 285 -21.32 -3.10 24.63
CA LEU A 285 -20.11 -2.41 25.07
C LEU A 285 -19.70 -2.93 26.46
N TYR A 286 -18.44 -3.31 26.59
CA TYR A 286 -17.79 -3.69 27.85
C TYR A 286 -16.62 -2.74 28.13
N ARG A 287 -16.48 -2.28 29.37
CA ARG A 287 -15.29 -1.56 29.85
C ARG A 287 -14.26 -2.56 30.34
N VAL A 288 -12.98 -2.29 30.07
CA VAL A 288 -11.85 -3.03 30.64
C VAL A 288 -11.55 -2.45 32.03
N ASP A 289 -12.02 -3.13 33.07
CA ASP A 289 -11.63 -2.85 34.45
C ASP A 289 -10.32 -3.59 34.80
N PRO A 290 -9.61 -3.22 35.89
CA PRO A 290 -8.28 -3.77 36.17
C PRO A 290 -8.17 -5.29 36.29
N THR A 291 -9.29 -5.98 36.54
CA THR A 291 -9.37 -7.44 36.74
C THR A 291 -10.54 -8.12 36.01
N ALA A 292 -11.36 -7.38 35.24
CA ALA A 292 -12.60 -7.90 34.65
C ALA A 292 -13.07 -7.10 33.42
N LEU A 293 -13.98 -7.70 32.63
CA LEU A 293 -14.79 -6.99 31.63
C LEU A 293 -16.18 -6.66 32.19
N THR A 294 -16.46 -5.38 32.41
CA THR A 294 -17.76 -4.91 32.94
C THR A 294 -18.67 -4.49 31.78
N ARG A 295 -19.82 -5.15 31.61
CA ARG A 295 -20.81 -4.76 30.60
C ARG A 295 -21.40 -3.39 30.95
N VAL A 296 -21.24 -2.42 30.06
CA VAL A 296 -21.82 -1.07 30.20
C VAL A 296 -23.21 -1.03 29.57
N SER A 297 -23.36 -1.54 28.34
CA SER A 297 -24.55 -1.30 27.51
C SER A 297 -24.76 -2.32 26.40
N SER A 298 -25.92 -2.31 25.74
CA SER A 298 -26.02 -2.72 24.32
C SER A 298 -25.37 -1.68 23.40
N ALA A 299 -24.89 -2.10 22.24
CA ALA A 299 -24.29 -1.22 21.25
C ALA A 299 -25.05 -1.29 19.91
N PRO A 300 -24.93 -0.28 19.05
CA PRO A 300 -24.99 -0.47 17.61
C PRO A 300 -23.84 -1.39 17.16
N TYR A 301 -23.99 -2.07 16.04
CA TYR A 301 -22.89 -2.77 15.38
C TYR A 301 -21.99 -1.76 14.65
N THR A 302 -20.66 -1.90 14.75
CA THR A 302 -19.66 -0.96 14.21
C THR A 302 -18.29 -1.62 14.02
N PHE A 303 -17.43 -1.00 13.20
CA PHE A 303 -16.04 -1.42 12.95
C PHE A 303 -15.00 -0.36 13.38
N SER A 304 -15.31 0.93 13.24
CA SER A 304 -14.36 2.03 13.37
C SER A 304 -15.02 3.35 13.80
N GLY A 305 -14.21 4.28 14.29
CA GLY A 305 -14.63 5.56 14.83
C GLY A 305 -13.48 6.30 15.51
N ALA A 306 -13.78 7.44 16.13
CA ALA A 306 -12.79 8.30 16.78
C ALA A 306 -13.32 8.92 18.08
N GLU A 307 -12.41 9.25 19.01
CA GLU A 307 -12.75 10.13 20.13
C GLU A 307 -12.80 11.58 19.65
N TRP A 308 -13.91 12.26 19.95
CA TRP A 308 -14.12 13.68 19.65
C TRP A 308 -14.81 14.35 20.82
N LYS A 309 -14.27 15.49 21.28
CA LYS A 309 -14.84 16.32 22.35
C LYS A 309 -15.24 15.52 23.61
N GLY A 310 -14.45 14.50 23.97
CA GLY A 310 -14.61 13.68 25.19
C GLY A 310 -15.62 12.54 25.09
N ALA A 311 -16.04 12.15 23.88
CA ALA A 311 -16.87 10.96 23.65
C ALA A 311 -16.40 10.23 22.39
N TYR A 312 -16.69 8.94 22.27
CA TYR A 312 -16.41 8.14 21.09
C TYR A 312 -17.56 8.23 20.08
N TYR A 313 -17.22 8.52 18.82
CA TYR A 313 -18.14 8.68 17.70
C TYR A 313 -17.84 7.65 16.62
N PHE A 314 -18.87 6.97 16.13
CA PHE A 314 -18.73 5.82 15.23
C PHE A 314 -19.93 5.63 14.32
N GLY A 315 -19.71 5.14 13.10
CA GLY A 315 -20.80 4.72 12.22
C GLY A 315 -21.29 3.34 12.63
N GLY A 316 -22.60 3.13 12.62
CA GLY A 316 -23.15 1.84 13.00
C GLY A 316 -24.62 1.62 12.66
N VAL A 317 -25.12 0.43 12.96
CA VAL A 317 -26.53 0.05 12.83
C VAL A 317 -27.06 -0.45 14.18
N SER A 318 -28.19 0.08 14.62
CA SER A 318 -28.83 -0.33 15.88
C SER A 318 -29.55 -1.68 15.70
N PRO A 319 -29.23 -2.72 16.50
CA PRO A 319 -29.94 -4.00 16.46
C PRO A 319 -31.38 -3.93 17.00
N LYS A 320 -31.77 -2.80 17.62
CA LYS A 320 -33.14 -2.59 18.14
C LYS A 320 -34.08 -1.91 17.13
N THR A 321 -33.53 -1.18 16.15
CA THR A 321 -34.28 -0.26 15.28
C THR A 321 -33.87 -0.33 13.81
N GLU A 322 -32.87 -1.14 13.46
CA GLU A 322 -32.28 -1.26 12.11
C GLU A 322 -31.75 0.06 11.51
N THR A 323 -31.62 1.12 12.32
CA THR A 323 -31.21 2.45 11.88
C THR A 323 -29.69 2.55 11.72
N VAL A 324 -29.24 2.74 10.48
CA VAL A 324 -27.87 3.19 10.19
C VAL A 324 -27.74 4.67 10.55
N ALA A 325 -26.72 5.03 11.32
CA ALA A 325 -26.39 6.41 11.68
C ALA A 325 -24.93 6.55 12.15
N VAL A 326 -24.49 7.78 12.40
CA VAL A 326 -23.39 8.06 13.32
C VAL A 326 -23.95 8.05 14.74
N TYR A 327 -23.27 7.37 15.67
CA TYR A 327 -23.63 7.26 17.08
C TYR A 327 -22.55 7.88 17.96
N ARG A 328 -22.95 8.37 19.14
CA ARG A 328 -22.09 8.92 20.20
C ARG A 328 -22.17 8.03 21.44
N PHE A 329 -21.03 7.78 22.09
CA PHE A 329 -20.92 7.11 23.39
C PHE A 329 -19.92 7.85 24.29
N ASP A 330 -20.32 8.27 25.49
CA ASP A 330 -19.46 9.01 26.43
C ASP A 330 -18.82 8.14 27.53
N GLY A 331 -18.81 6.82 27.31
CA GLY A 331 -18.36 5.86 28.31
C GLY A 331 -19.48 5.38 29.25
N THR A 332 -20.67 5.97 29.17
CA THR A 332 -21.85 5.61 29.96
C THR A 332 -23.11 5.46 29.09
N GLY A 333 -24.15 4.82 29.64
CA GLY A 333 -25.47 4.71 28.99
C GLY A 333 -25.48 3.91 27.68
N GLU A 334 -26.59 4.02 26.95
CA GLU A 334 -26.69 3.49 25.58
C GLU A 334 -26.20 4.52 24.54
N PRO A 335 -25.41 4.12 23.52
CA PRO A 335 -24.97 5.03 22.48
C PRO A 335 -26.15 5.67 21.72
N THR A 336 -26.13 6.99 21.58
CA THR A 336 -27.24 7.75 20.97
C THR A 336 -26.94 8.16 19.52
N PRO A 337 -27.92 8.16 18.60
CA PRO A 337 -27.74 8.70 17.25
C PRO A 337 -27.40 10.20 17.29
N VAL A 338 -26.48 10.62 16.44
CA VAL A 338 -26.09 12.04 16.27
C VAL A 338 -26.97 12.70 15.22
N THR A 339 -27.57 13.84 15.56
CA THR A 339 -28.40 14.64 14.64
C THR A 339 -27.54 15.45 13.66
N THR A 340 -26.87 14.77 12.72
CA THR A 340 -26.02 15.42 11.70
C THR A 340 -26.80 16.02 10.53
N GLY A 341 -28.12 15.85 10.47
CA GLY A 341 -28.96 16.26 9.33
C GLY A 341 -28.79 15.41 8.06
N VAL A 342 -27.81 14.50 8.02
CA VAL A 342 -27.56 13.60 6.88
C VAL A 342 -28.45 12.36 6.97
N SER A 343 -29.11 12.01 5.87
CA SER A 343 -29.96 10.82 5.79
C SER A 343 -29.19 9.59 5.31
N PHE A 344 -29.06 8.58 6.17
CA PHE A 344 -28.43 7.29 5.87
C PHE A 344 -29.43 6.25 5.34
N LYS A 345 -30.67 6.64 5.01
CA LYS A 345 -31.75 5.71 4.59
C LYS A 345 -31.43 4.90 3.32
N THR A 346 -30.52 5.38 2.48
CA THR A 346 -30.03 4.70 1.27
C THR A 346 -28.58 4.23 1.38
N ALA A 347 -27.99 4.28 2.58
CA ALA A 347 -26.59 3.90 2.79
C ALA A 347 -26.37 2.41 2.47
N THR A 348 -25.31 2.10 1.72
CA THR A 348 -24.87 0.74 1.39
C THR A 348 -23.61 0.30 2.13
N ALA A 349 -23.05 1.17 2.95
CA ALA A 349 -21.97 0.90 3.88
C ALA A 349 -22.25 1.61 5.21
N LEU A 350 -21.60 1.19 6.29
CA LEU A 350 -21.59 1.97 7.53
C LEU A 350 -20.76 3.26 7.33
N PRO A 351 -21.13 4.37 7.99
CA PRO A 351 -20.30 5.58 7.98
C PRO A 351 -18.90 5.30 8.51
N ALA A 352 -17.87 5.62 7.73
CA ALA A 352 -16.55 5.86 8.31
C ALA A 352 -16.63 7.13 9.17
N VAL A 353 -15.94 7.17 10.31
CA VAL A 353 -15.93 8.33 11.22
C VAL A 353 -14.52 8.62 11.71
N GLY A 354 -14.14 9.89 11.72
CA GLY A 354 -12.84 10.40 12.11
C GLY A 354 -12.92 11.83 12.67
N VAL A 355 -11.75 12.43 12.90
CA VAL A 355 -11.61 13.83 13.33
C VAL A 355 -10.58 14.50 12.44
N TYR A 356 -10.81 15.77 12.08
CA TYR A 356 -9.90 16.59 11.29
C TYR A 356 -10.00 18.06 11.70
N ASP A 357 -8.90 18.67 12.14
CA ASP A 357 -8.80 20.11 12.44
C ASP A 357 -9.94 20.59 13.39
N GLY A 358 -10.26 19.76 14.39
CA GLY A 358 -11.26 20.02 15.42
C GLY A 358 -12.70 19.60 15.10
N ASP A 359 -13.00 19.23 13.85
CA ASP A 359 -14.34 18.84 13.38
C ASP A 359 -14.53 17.31 13.33
N LEU A 360 -15.77 16.84 13.38
CA LEU A 360 -16.12 15.42 13.23
C LEU A 360 -16.34 15.11 11.74
N GLU A 361 -15.51 14.24 11.17
CA GLU A 361 -15.57 13.84 9.77
C GLU A 361 -16.30 12.50 9.63
N PHE A 362 -17.24 12.39 8.69
CA PHE A 362 -17.94 11.13 8.43
C PHE A 362 -18.39 10.95 6.98
N THR A 363 -18.67 9.70 6.58
CA THR A 363 -19.09 9.37 5.21
C THR A 363 -20.53 8.87 5.08
N ASN A 364 -21.11 9.06 3.88
CA ASN A 364 -22.35 8.39 3.46
C ASN A 364 -22.17 7.88 2.02
N GLN A 365 -22.37 6.59 1.77
CA GLN A 365 -22.24 5.97 0.45
C GLN A 365 -23.54 5.30 0.02
N THR A 366 -24.02 5.61 -1.18
CA THR A 366 -25.18 4.94 -1.81
C THR A 366 -24.69 4.08 -3.00
N LYS A 367 -25.42 3.01 -3.34
CA LYS A 367 -25.01 2.01 -4.36
C LYS A 367 -24.52 2.66 -5.67
N GLY A 368 -23.30 2.32 -6.08
CA GLY A 368 -22.70 2.79 -7.34
C GLY A 368 -22.25 4.26 -7.34
N GLN A 369 -22.26 4.93 -6.18
CA GLN A 369 -21.70 6.26 -5.98
C GLN A 369 -20.41 6.19 -5.14
N ARG A 370 -19.59 7.24 -5.24
CA ARG A 370 -18.50 7.47 -4.27
C ARG A 370 -19.09 7.81 -2.90
N PRO A 371 -18.45 7.45 -1.78
CA PRO A 371 -18.77 8.00 -0.47
C PRO A 371 -18.71 9.54 -0.48
N THR A 372 -19.71 10.22 0.05
CA THR A 372 -19.65 11.67 0.30
C THR A 372 -19.07 11.93 1.68
N LEU A 373 -18.08 12.83 1.77
CA LEU A 373 -17.51 13.34 3.01
C LEU A 373 -18.37 14.48 3.57
N TYR A 374 -18.59 14.44 4.88
CA TYR A 374 -19.25 15.48 5.65
C TYR A 374 -18.43 15.84 6.87
N SER A 375 -18.24 17.14 7.08
CA SER A 375 -17.61 17.70 8.28
C SER A 375 -18.70 18.26 9.21
N PHE A 376 -18.58 18.06 10.52
CA PHE A 376 -19.57 18.50 11.51
C PHE A 376 -18.91 19.15 12.72
N ASP A 377 -19.17 20.45 12.92
CA ASP A 377 -18.61 21.24 14.02
C ASP A 377 -19.27 20.95 15.39
N GLY A 378 -20.42 20.28 15.40
CA GLY A 378 -21.29 20.04 16.57
C GLY A 378 -22.67 20.70 16.48
N THR A 379 -22.85 21.58 15.50
CA THR A 379 -24.05 22.39 15.22
C THR A 379 -24.41 22.38 13.73
N THR A 380 -23.41 22.48 12.85
CA THR A 380 -23.54 22.62 11.40
C THR A 380 -22.82 21.48 10.70
N THR A 381 -23.44 20.92 9.66
CA THR A 381 -22.84 19.89 8.81
C THR A 381 -22.54 20.46 7.43
N THR A 382 -21.29 20.44 7.02
CA THR A 382 -20.83 20.84 5.68
C THR A 382 -20.66 19.60 4.80
N ASN A 383 -21.05 19.69 3.53
CA ASN A 383 -20.81 18.66 2.52
C ASN A 383 -19.50 19.00 1.78
N GLU A 384 -18.43 18.29 2.11
CA GLU A 384 -17.10 18.50 1.53
C GLU A 384 -16.95 17.86 0.14
N GLY A 385 -17.83 16.91 -0.19
CA GLY A 385 -17.98 16.32 -1.52
C GLY A 385 -17.66 14.81 -1.59
N PRO A 386 -17.91 14.18 -2.75
CA PRO A 386 -17.63 12.75 -2.98
C PRO A 386 -16.13 12.42 -3.00
N ILE A 387 -15.67 11.62 -2.04
CA ILE A 387 -14.29 11.17 -1.82
C ILE A 387 -14.12 9.66 -2.07
N GLY A 388 -12.87 9.20 -2.16
CA GLY A 388 -12.52 7.76 -2.24
C GLY A 388 -13.08 7.02 -3.46
N GLY A 389 -13.08 5.69 -3.41
CA GLY A 389 -13.48 4.81 -4.52
C GLY A 389 -14.98 4.74 -4.80
N THR A 390 -15.37 4.00 -5.84
CA THR A 390 -16.80 3.64 -6.08
C THR A 390 -17.14 2.20 -5.68
N ILE A 391 -16.14 1.40 -5.31
CA ILE A 391 -16.28 -0.06 -5.14
C ILE A 391 -16.53 -0.44 -3.68
N ALA A 392 -15.66 0.04 -2.79
CA ALA A 392 -15.61 -0.33 -1.39
C ALA A 392 -15.83 0.88 -0.47
N PRO A 393 -16.15 0.66 0.81
CA PRO A 393 -16.14 1.72 1.82
C PRO A 393 -14.73 2.28 2.05
N ILE A 394 -14.68 3.36 2.83
CA ILE A 394 -13.44 3.94 3.36
C ILE A 394 -13.18 3.30 4.72
N GLY A 395 -12.01 2.67 4.89
CA GLY A 395 -11.73 1.84 6.06
C GLY A 395 -11.31 2.62 7.30
N LEU A 396 -10.51 3.68 7.11
CA LEU A 396 -9.91 4.48 8.17
C LEU A 396 -9.86 5.96 7.82
N PHE A 397 -9.86 6.79 8.86
CA PHE A 397 -9.53 8.22 8.82
C PHE A 397 -8.40 8.52 9.81
N LYS A 398 -7.43 9.34 9.40
CA LYS A 398 -6.30 9.76 10.24
C LYS A 398 -5.90 11.20 9.92
N GLU A 399 -5.89 12.08 10.90
CA GLU A 399 -5.25 13.39 10.74
C GLU A 399 -3.72 13.27 10.85
N PHE A 400 -3.01 13.87 9.90
CA PHE A 400 -1.55 14.07 9.91
C PHE A 400 -1.18 15.27 9.04
N ASP A 401 -0.17 16.06 9.44
CA ASP A 401 0.32 17.24 8.70
C ASP A 401 -0.80 18.19 8.22
N SER A 402 -1.79 18.42 9.10
CA SER A 402 -3.03 19.19 8.85
C SER A 402 -3.84 18.75 7.62
N LYS A 403 -3.79 17.46 7.29
CA LYS A 403 -4.58 16.80 6.24
C LYS A 403 -5.26 15.55 6.79
N LEU A 404 -6.37 15.16 6.18
CA LEU A 404 -7.12 13.94 6.49
C LEU A 404 -6.69 12.82 5.55
N PHE A 405 -5.87 11.91 6.05
CA PHE A 405 -5.49 10.67 5.38
C PHE A 405 -6.62 9.64 5.51
N TYR A 406 -6.86 8.87 4.45
CA TYR A 406 -7.83 7.78 4.46
C TYR A 406 -7.47 6.67 3.46
N THR A 407 -7.81 5.42 3.80
CA THR A 407 -7.60 4.26 2.91
C THR A 407 -8.93 3.82 2.29
N SER A 408 -8.95 3.60 0.98
CA SER A 408 -10.09 3.09 0.22
C SER A 408 -9.63 2.02 -0.78
N TYR A 409 -10.52 1.09 -1.13
CA TYR A 409 -10.23 0.00 -2.08
C TYR A 409 -10.92 0.24 -3.43
N ASP A 410 -10.14 0.21 -4.50
CA ASP A 410 -10.55 0.40 -5.89
C ASP A 410 -10.06 -0.76 -6.77
N PHE A 411 -10.25 -0.70 -8.09
CA PHE A 411 -9.91 -1.80 -9.01
C PHE A 411 -8.43 -2.23 -8.96
N ASP A 412 -7.56 -1.30 -8.58
CA ASP A 412 -6.10 -1.48 -8.50
C ASP A 412 -5.61 -1.87 -7.09
N GLY A 413 -6.53 -2.11 -6.14
CA GLY A 413 -6.25 -2.51 -4.76
C GLY A 413 -6.54 -1.45 -3.69
N PHE A 414 -5.91 -1.57 -2.52
CA PHE A 414 -5.95 -0.54 -1.47
C PHE A 414 -5.07 0.65 -1.86
N ASN A 415 -5.59 1.86 -1.66
CA ASN A 415 -4.91 3.12 -1.95
C ASN A 415 -5.02 4.06 -0.75
N THR A 416 -3.93 4.75 -0.38
CA THR A 416 -3.99 5.86 0.58
C THR A 416 -4.26 7.16 -0.16
N TYR A 417 -5.39 7.75 0.16
CA TYR A 417 -5.84 9.07 -0.27
C TYR A 417 -5.65 10.09 0.86
N ILE A 418 -5.61 11.37 0.47
CA ILE A 418 -5.44 12.48 1.39
C ILE A 418 -6.38 13.61 0.96
N TYR A 419 -7.11 14.15 1.93
CA TYR A 419 -8.00 15.28 1.79
C TYR A 419 -7.44 16.49 2.57
N ASP A 420 -7.36 17.64 1.91
CA ASP A 420 -6.95 18.90 2.52
C ASP A 420 -8.05 19.95 2.27
N LYS A 421 -8.73 20.40 3.33
CA LYS A 421 -9.84 21.36 3.20
C LYS A 421 -9.39 22.77 2.75
N ASN A 422 -8.09 23.06 2.84
CA ASN A 422 -7.47 24.35 2.55
C ASN A 422 -6.69 24.42 1.22
N ALA A 423 -6.34 23.26 0.62
CA ALA A 423 -5.49 23.19 -0.56
C ALA A 423 -6.10 23.82 -1.83
N LYS A 424 -5.21 24.28 -2.72
CA LYS A 424 -5.53 25.17 -3.86
C LYS A 424 -4.91 24.62 -5.14
N ALA A 425 -5.60 24.79 -6.26
CA ALA A 425 -5.09 24.36 -7.56
C ALA A 425 -3.77 25.08 -7.88
N GLY A 426 -2.77 24.33 -8.34
CA GLY A 426 -1.42 24.85 -8.59
C GLY A 426 -0.34 24.40 -7.59
N THR A 427 -0.61 23.42 -6.72
CA THR A 427 0.43 22.75 -5.93
C THR A 427 1.55 22.24 -6.85
N PRO A 428 2.84 22.49 -6.55
CA PRO A 428 3.96 21.93 -7.31
C PRO A 428 4.04 20.41 -7.16
N ILE A 429 4.47 19.72 -8.21
CA ILE A 429 4.88 18.31 -8.12
C ILE A 429 6.27 18.22 -7.48
N GLU A 430 6.40 17.40 -6.43
CA GLU A 430 7.70 17.12 -5.83
C GLU A 430 8.49 16.11 -6.66
N SER A 431 9.81 16.32 -6.75
CA SER A 431 10.70 15.51 -7.59
C SER A 431 12.17 15.66 -7.23
N THR A 432 12.90 14.55 -7.30
CA THR A 432 14.37 14.50 -7.15
C THR A 432 15.07 14.57 -8.52
N VAL A 433 16.39 14.77 -8.53
CA VAL A 433 17.16 14.90 -9.78
C VAL A 433 17.39 13.52 -10.42
N PRO A 434 17.00 13.30 -11.70
CA PRO A 434 17.16 12.03 -12.39
C PRO A 434 18.63 11.73 -12.69
N THR A 435 18.96 10.44 -12.83
CA THR A 435 20.29 9.97 -13.25
C THR A 435 20.23 9.15 -14.54
N VAL A 436 21.39 8.98 -15.20
CA VAL A 436 21.51 8.23 -16.45
C VAL A 436 22.34 6.97 -16.20
N ALA A 437 21.71 5.81 -16.30
CA ALA A 437 22.35 4.50 -16.16
C ALA A 437 22.86 3.97 -17.52
N GLY A 438 24.03 3.34 -17.48
CA GLY A 438 24.69 2.72 -18.64
C GLY A 438 25.88 3.50 -19.19
N THR A 439 26.72 2.85 -20.00
CA THR A 439 27.91 3.48 -20.59
C THR A 439 27.56 4.25 -21.87
N PRO A 440 27.87 5.55 -21.98
CA PRO A 440 27.62 6.33 -23.20
C PRO A 440 28.57 5.87 -24.31
N LYS A 441 28.07 5.04 -25.23
CA LYS A 441 28.85 4.43 -26.30
C LYS A 441 27.96 4.11 -27.50
N VAL A 442 28.39 4.45 -28.71
CA VAL A 442 27.56 4.29 -29.93
C VAL A 442 27.05 2.85 -30.06
N GLY A 443 25.73 2.72 -30.26
CA GLY A 443 25.03 1.44 -30.32
C GLY A 443 24.74 0.77 -28.96
N LYS A 444 24.91 1.48 -27.83
CA LYS A 444 24.46 1.05 -26.50
C LYS A 444 23.26 1.86 -26.02
N LYS A 445 22.42 1.20 -25.23
CA LYS A 445 21.26 1.77 -24.53
C LYS A 445 21.74 2.52 -23.29
N LEU A 446 21.27 3.75 -23.13
CA LEU A 446 21.22 4.48 -21.86
C LEU A 446 19.78 4.41 -21.32
N THR A 447 19.63 4.37 -20.01
CA THR A 447 18.32 4.36 -19.33
C THR A 447 18.26 5.52 -18.34
N ALA A 448 17.17 6.28 -18.37
CA ALA A 448 16.85 7.29 -17.39
C ALA A 448 16.30 6.62 -16.12
N VAL A 449 16.97 6.85 -15.00
CA VAL A 449 16.43 6.59 -13.66
C VAL A 449 15.78 7.91 -13.25
N PRO A 450 14.43 7.99 -13.14
CA PRO A 450 13.74 9.27 -13.01
C PRO A 450 14.00 10.00 -11.67
N GLY A 451 14.52 9.29 -10.67
CA GLY A 451 14.46 9.71 -9.27
C GLY A 451 13.08 9.44 -8.67
N ASP A 452 12.90 9.75 -7.39
CA ASP A 452 11.58 9.87 -6.77
C ASP A 452 10.81 11.07 -7.31
N TRP A 453 9.50 10.88 -7.45
CA TRP A 453 8.49 11.86 -7.82
C TRP A 453 7.25 11.62 -6.97
N THR A 454 6.44 12.66 -6.77
CA THR A 454 5.03 12.54 -6.36
C THR A 454 4.35 11.33 -7.02
N ALA A 455 3.72 10.46 -6.21
CA ALA A 455 3.25 9.15 -6.66
C ALA A 455 2.29 9.17 -7.88
N THR A 456 1.36 10.14 -7.97
CA THR A 456 0.44 10.24 -9.12
C THR A 456 1.06 10.84 -10.39
N ALA A 457 2.30 11.32 -10.35
CA ALA A 457 2.88 12.12 -11.43
C ALA A 457 3.15 11.29 -12.69
N LYS A 458 2.45 11.60 -13.77
CA LYS A 458 2.70 10.99 -15.08
C LYS A 458 4.01 11.52 -15.65
N LEU A 459 5.04 10.67 -15.67
CA LEU A 459 6.37 11.03 -16.17
C LEU A 459 6.47 11.01 -17.69
N SER A 460 7.21 11.97 -18.23
CA SER A 460 7.60 12.09 -19.62
C SER A 460 9.08 12.42 -19.74
N TYR A 461 9.72 12.00 -20.82
CA TYR A 461 11.17 12.11 -21.01
C TYR A 461 11.50 12.92 -22.26
N GLN A 462 12.65 13.59 -22.27
CA GLN A 462 13.27 14.16 -23.46
C GLN A 462 14.79 14.10 -23.31
N TRP A 463 15.45 13.31 -24.16
CA TRP A 463 16.91 13.25 -24.20
C TRP A 463 17.50 14.41 -25.00
N SER A 464 18.68 14.86 -24.59
CA SER A 464 19.41 15.98 -25.22
C SER A 464 20.87 15.61 -25.44
N VAL A 465 21.49 16.19 -26.47
CA VAL A 465 22.92 16.08 -26.77
C VAL A 465 23.56 17.47 -26.76
N ASP A 466 24.55 17.67 -25.88
CA ASP A 466 25.13 18.98 -25.51
C ASP A 466 24.05 20.05 -25.28
N GLY A 467 23.05 19.72 -24.45
CA GLY A 467 21.94 20.61 -24.08
C GLY A 467 20.85 20.79 -25.15
N LYS A 468 21.00 20.27 -26.37
CA LYS A 468 20.00 20.37 -27.45
C LYS A 468 19.14 19.11 -27.54
N ALA A 469 17.82 19.26 -27.50
CA ALA A 469 16.88 18.14 -27.55
C ALA A 469 17.04 17.28 -28.81
N ILE A 470 17.05 15.95 -28.63
CA ILE A 470 17.10 14.97 -29.72
C ILE A 470 15.66 14.68 -30.16
N ALA A 471 15.33 15.00 -31.41
CA ALA A 471 13.98 14.86 -31.94
C ALA A 471 13.45 13.42 -31.81
N GLY A 472 12.28 13.25 -31.20
CA GLY A 472 11.63 11.94 -30.99
C GLY A 472 12.25 11.06 -29.89
N ALA A 473 13.33 11.50 -29.22
CA ALA A 473 13.94 10.76 -28.11
C ALA A 473 13.18 11.01 -26.79
N THR A 474 11.93 10.55 -26.72
CA THR A 474 10.99 10.84 -25.62
C THR A 474 10.68 9.64 -24.72
N LYS A 475 11.42 8.53 -24.88
CA LYS A 475 11.29 7.32 -24.04
C LYS A 475 12.21 7.41 -22.82
N GLN A 476 11.94 6.61 -21.78
CA GLN A 476 12.85 6.40 -20.64
C GLN A 476 14.26 5.91 -21.08
N TYR A 477 14.43 5.47 -22.32
CA TYR A 477 15.71 5.01 -22.84
C TYR A 477 16.06 5.63 -24.18
N HIS A 478 17.37 5.84 -24.39
CA HIS A 478 17.95 6.27 -25.65
C HIS A 478 19.05 5.29 -26.09
N THR A 479 19.27 5.16 -27.39
CA THR A 479 20.38 4.35 -27.93
C THR A 479 21.35 5.27 -28.64
N VAL A 480 22.58 5.37 -28.11
CA VAL A 480 23.55 6.39 -28.52
C VAL A 480 23.85 6.27 -30.02
N ALA A 481 23.53 7.34 -30.75
CA ALA A 481 23.64 7.39 -32.20
C ALA A 481 25.06 7.76 -32.68
N PRO A 482 25.45 7.41 -33.92
CA PRO A 482 26.74 7.83 -34.49
C PRO A 482 27.01 9.34 -34.47
N ALA A 483 25.96 10.16 -34.58
CA ALA A 483 26.03 11.63 -34.54
C ALA A 483 26.24 12.22 -33.12
N GLU A 484 26.20 11.37 -32.09
CA GLU A 484 26.42 11.74 -30.68
C GLU A 484 27.84 11.36 -30.22
N LEU A 485 28.66 10.75 -31.09
CA LEU A 485 30.04 10.38 -30.78
C LEU A 485 30.87 11.58 -30.27
N ARG A 486 31.56 11.41 -29.13
CA ARG A 486 32.32 12.43 -28.38
C ARG A 486 31.48 13.58 -27.80
N ARG A 487 30.15 13.49 -27.85
CA ARG A 487 29.22 14.48 -27.29
C ARG A 487 28.68 14.00 -25.96
N THR A 488 28.17 14.91 -25.13
CA THR A 488 27.57 14.59 -23.83
C THR A 488 26.05 14.46 -23.95
N LEU A 489 25.43 13.60 -23.15
CA LEU A 489 23.98 13.43 -23.13
C LEU A 489 23.39 13.81 -21.77
N THR A 490 22.17 14.33 -21.77
CA THR A 490 21.33 14.51 -20.59
C THR A 490 19.92 13.99 -20.88
N VAL A 491 19.15 13.71 -19.84
CA VAL A 491 17.70 13.50 -19.94
C VAL A 491 16.96 14.51 -19.08
N LYS A 492 15.98 15.18 -19.68
CA LYS A 492 14.96 15.94 -18.95
C LYS A 492 13.80 15.01 -18.67
N VAL A 493 13.39 14.91 -17.40
CA VAL A 493 12.19 14.22 -16.94
C VAL A 493 11.17 15.28 -16.52
N SER A 494 9.91 15.14 -16.92
CA SER A 494 8.83 16.08 -16.63
C SER A 494 7.61 15.31 -16.15
N GLY A 495 7.17 15.58 -14.93
CA GLY A 495 5.99 14.97 -14.31
C GLY A 495 4.80 15.92 -14.34
N SER A 496 3.61 15.40 -14.66
CA SER A 496 2.36 16.17 -14.65
C SER A 496 1.19 15.36 -14.11
N GLY A 497 0.17 16.05 -13.59
CA GLY A 497 -1.06 15.47 -13.06
C GLY A 497 -2.19 16.50 -13.01
N PRO A 498 -3.45 16.09 -12.82
CA PRO A 498 -4.59 16.99 -12.73
C PRO A 498 -4.42 17.99 -11.56
N ALA A 499 -4.75 19.26 -11.77
CA ALA A 499 -4.66 20.36 -10.80
C ALA A 499 -3.25 20.76 -10.30
N PHE A 500 -2.16 20.14 -10.79
CA PHE A 500 -0.79 20.44 -10.34
C PHE A 500 0.04 21.21 -11.38
N VAL A 501 1.07 21.92 -10.93
CA VAL A 501 2.06 22.54 -11.82
C VAL A 501 3.06 21.48 -12.29
N THR A 502 3.27 21.38 -13.60
CA THR A 502 4.24 20.46 -14.22
C THR A 502 5.65 20.76 -13.71
N ALA A 503 6.21 19.87 -12.88
CA ALA A 503 7.60 19.96 -12.45
C ALA A 503 8.52 19.27 -13.47
N THR A 504 9.74 19.78 -13.62
CA THR A 504 10.70 19.22 -14.57
C THR A 504 12.13 19.23 -14.02
N GLN A 505 12.78 18.08 -14.02
CA GLN A 505 14.15 17.88 -13.54
C GLN A 505 15.03 17.42 -14.70
N THR A 506 16.33 17.76 -14.67
CA THR A 506 17.28 17.37 -15.73
C THR A 506 18.50 16.70 -15.12
N SER A 507 18.94 15.59 -15.71
CA SER A 507 20.09 14.85 -15.20
C SER A 507 21.39 15.62 -15.32
N ALA A 508 22.38 15.27 -14.51
CA ALA A 508 23.77 15.56 -14.82
C ALA A 508 24.15 15.01 -16.22
N SER A 509 25.11 15.67 -16.87
CA SER A 509 25.64 15.23 -18.16
C SER A 509 26.41 13.92 -18.04
N THR A 510 26.21 13.00 -18.99
CA THR A 510 27.08 11.82 -19.11
C THR A 510 28.51 12.23 -19.47
N ALA A 511 29.46 11.32 -19.23
CA ALA A 511 30.74 11.35 -19.94
C ALA A 511 30.53 11.39 -21.47
N ALA A 512 31.49 11.95 -22.20
CA ALA A 512 31.44 12.06 -23.65
C ALA A 512 31.36 10.68 -24.32
N ALA A 513 30.45 10.52 -25.29
CA ALA A 513 30.13 9.20 -25.83
C ALA A 513 31.30 8.55 -26.57
N LEU A 514 31.59 7.29 -26.25
CA LEU A 514 32.68 6.52 -26.82
C LEU A 514 32.32 5.86 -28.17
N PRO A 515 33.31 5.57 -29.04
CA PRO A 515 33.08 4.79 -30.25
C PRO A 515 32.48 3.41 -29.95
N GLY A 516 31.53 3.00 -30.79
CA GLY A 516 31.02 1.64 -30.81
C GLY A 516 32.12 0.63 -31.17
N THR A 517 31.92 -0.64 -30.84
CA THR A 517 32.87 -1.74 -31.13
C THR A 517 32.18 -2.88 -31.85
N PHE A 518 32.83 -3.42 -32.88
CA PHE A 518 32.31 -4.56 -33.64
C PHE A 518 32.46 -5.88 -32.87
N ALA A 519 31.51 -6.78 -33.09
CA ALA A 519 31.69 -8.22 -32.89
C ALA A 519 31.55 -8.92 -34.25
N LEU A 520 32.47 -9.83 -34.59
CA LEU A 520 32.42 -10.65 -35.80
C LEU A 520 33.33 -11.90 -35.66
N LYS A 521 32.95 -13.01 -36.28
CA LYS A 521 33.75 -14.25 -36.34
C LYS A 521 33.85 -14.76 -37.79
N PRO A 522 34.98 -14.53 -38.49
CA PRO A 522 35.18 -14.99 -39.87
C PRO A 522 35.73 -16.42 -39.95
N VAL A 523 35.20 -17.21 -40.90
CA VAL A 523 35.55 -18.61 -41.16
C VAL A 523 35.61 -18.86 -42.67
N ILE A 524 36.58 -19.66 -43.12
CA ILE A 524 36.70 -20.09 -44.53
C ILE A 524 35.83 -21.34 -44.76
N SER A 525 34.81 -21.23 -45.61
CA SER A 525 34.03 -22.37 -46.13
C SER A 525 34.44 -22.74 -47.56
N GLY A 526 34.02 -23.92 -48.01
CA GLY A 526 34.42 -24.52 -49.30
C GLY A 526 35.48 -25.62 -49.15
N LYS A 527 35.67 -26.42 -50.21
CA LYS A 527 36.72 -27.45 -50.29
C LYS A 527 38.09 -26.78 -50.46
N THR A 528 39.09 -27.17 -49.68
CA THR A 528 40.45 -26.60 -49.73
C THR A 528 41.35 -27.35 -50.71
N VAL A 529 40.90 -27.43 -51.96
CA VAL A 529 41.59 -28.11 -53.06
C VAL A 529 41.83 -27.11 -54.19
N VAL A 530 42.98 -27.13 -54.85
CA VAL A 530 43.29 -26.26 -56.01
C VAL A 530 42.13 -26.24 -57.03
N GLY A 531 41.77 -25.06 -57.51
CA GLY A 531 40.61 -24.80 -58.38
C GLY A 531 39.29 -24.57 -57.63
N SER A 532 39.21 -24.89 -56.33
CA SER A 532 37.97 -24.72 -55.56
C SER A 532 37.73 -23.28 -55.13
N LYS A 533 36.45 -22.87 -55.15
CA LYS A 533 35.98 -21.59 -54.62
C LYS A 533 35.83 -21.65 -53.10
N LEU A 534 36.68 -20.91 -52.40
CA LEU A 534 36.62 -20.67 -50.96
C LEU A 534 35.82 -19.39 -50.67
N THR A 535 35.07 -19.37 -49.57
CA THR A 535 34.20 -18.25 -49.19
C THR A 535 34.43 -17.84 -47.74
N ALA A 536 34.58 -16.53 -47.51
CA ALA A 536 34.59 -15.95 -46.17
C ALA A 536 33.15 -15.85 -45.64
N VAL A 537 32.81 -16.68 -44.66
CA VAL A 537 31.56 -16.62 -43.90
C VAL A 537 31.83 -15.88 -42.61
N THR A 538 31.05 -14.84 -42.29
CA THR A 538 31.19 -14.07 -41.05
C THR A 538 29.92 -14.19 -40.23
N SER A 539 30.03 -14.76 -39.02
CA SER A 539 28.92 -14.88 -38.08
C SER A 539 29.04 -13.88 -36.92
N GLY A 540 27.96 -13.71 -36.17
CA GLY A 540 27.93 -12.84 -34.97
C GLY A 540 28.00 -11.33 -35.24
N LEU A 541 27.88 -10.89 -36.50
CA LEU A 541 28.12 -9.49 -36.89
C LEU A 541 27.21 -8.50 -36.16
N LYS A 542 27.80 -7.67 -35.31
CA LYS A 542 27.15 -6.55 -34.61
C LYS A 542 28.00 -5.28 -34.73
N PRO A 543 27.42 -4.11 -35.09
CA PRO A 543 26.07 -3.92 -35.64
C PRO A 543 25.90 -4.62 -37.01
N LYS A 544 24.65 -4.94 -37.38
CA LYS A 544 24.34 -5.55 -38.69
C LYS A 544 24.64 -4.61 -39.88
N SER A 545 24.67 -3.29 -39.64
CA SER A 545 25.00 -2.23 -40.61
C SER A 545 26.51 -2.02 -40.83
N ALA A 546 27.35 -2.99 -40.45
CA ALA A 546 28.79 -2.94 -40.66
C ALA A 546 29.16 -3.27 -42.11
N THR A 547 29.83 -2.36 -42.80
CA THR A 547 30.48 -2.65 -44.09
C THR A 547 31.66 -3.57 -43.84
N LEU A 548 31.72 -4.69 -44.56
CA LEU A 548 32.82 -5.66 -44.48
C LEU A 548 33.71 -5.61 -45.72
N THR A 549 35.02 -5.51 -45.50
CA THR A 549 36.06 -5.64 -46.52
C THR A 549 36.94 -6.85 -46.20
N TYR A 550 37.47 -7.50 -47.23
CA TYR A 550 38.17 -8.78 -47.11
C TYR A 550 39.60 -8.66 -47.63
N ARG A 551 40.53 -9.42 -47.05
CA ARG A 551 41.86 -9.67 -47.61
C ARG A 551 42.24 -11.12 -47.36
N TRP A 552 42.54 -11.87 -48.40
CA TRP A 552 43.10 -13.22 -48.26
C TRP A 552 44.62 -13.13 -48.08
N LEU A 553 45.16 -13.99 -47.22
CA LEU A 553 46.58 -14.03 -46.87
C LEU A 553 47.11 -15.46 -46.93
N ARG A 554 48.35 -15.58 -47.39
CA ARG A 554 49.11 -16.82 -47.54
C ARG A 554 50.33 -16.72 -46.64
N ASP A 555 50.44 -17.60 -45.64
CA ASP A 555 51.51 -17.57 -44.63
C ASP A 555 51.63 -16.18 -43.98
N GLY A 556 50.48 -15.59 -43.65
CA GLY A 556 50.35 -14.24 -43.09
C GLY A 556 50.53 -13.08 -44.07
N LYS A 557 51.04 -13.32 -45.29
CA LYS A 557 51.32 -12.28 -46.29
C LYS A 557 50.10 -12.02 -47.20
N PRO A 558 49.70 -10.75 -47.46
CA PRO A 558 48.55 -10.45 -48.32
C PRO A 558 48.69 -11.01 -49.75
N ILE A 559 47.64 -11.68 -50.24
CA ILE A 559 47.57 -12.09 -51.65
C ILE A 559 47.15 -10.87 -52.49
N SER A 560 47.89 -10.60 -53.58
CA SER A 560 47.57 -9.51 -54.51
C SER A 560 46.22 -9.74 -55.19
N GLY A 561 45.46 -8.66 -55.42
CA GLY A 561 44.09 -8.70 -55.98
C GLY A 561 43.01 -9.41 -55.14
N ALA A 562 43.36 -10.21 -54.12
CA ALA A 562 42.43 -11.04 -53.37
C ALA A 562 41.67 -10.27 -52.26
N THR A 563 40.79 -9.35 -52.68
CA THR A 563 39.96 -8.49 -51.81
C THR A 563 38.48 -8.88 -51.75
N LYS A 564 38.06 -9.86 -52.56
CA LYS A 564 36.66 -10.32 -52.63
C LYS A 564 36.32 -11.24 -51.45
N LYS A 565 35.03 -11.35 -51.12
CA LYS A 565 34.48 -12.32 -50.14
C LYS A 565 34.83 -13.79 -50.48
N THR A 566 35.23 -14.07 -51.72
CA THR A 566 35.60 -15.40 -52.21
C THR A 566 36.98 -15.40 -52.86
N HIS A 567 37.76 -16.46 -52.65
CA HIS A 567 39.05 -16.71 -53.28
C HIS A 567 39.02 -18.05 -54.00
N THR A 568 39.66 -18.16 -55.16
CA THR A 568 39.82 -19.44 -55.86
C THR A 568 41.18 -20.01 -55.49
N ALA A 569 41.20 -21.18 -54.84
CA ALA A 569 42.42 -21.82 -54.39
C ALA A 569 43.40 -22.06 -55.56
N SER A 570 44.56 -21.44 -55.51
CA SER A 570 45.57 -21.46 -56.57
C SER A 570 46.65 -22.51 -56.31
N LYS A 571 47.45 -22.87 -57.32
CA LYS A 571 48.61 -23.77 -57.15
C LYS A 571 49.61 -23.22 -56.11
N GLY A 572 49.72 -21.89 -56.00
CA GLY A 572 50.57 -21.22 -55.02
C GLY A 572 50.04 -21.22 -53.58
N ASP A 573 48.81 -21.70 -53.33
CA ASP A 573 48.26 -21.86 -51.98
C ASP A 573 48.54 -23.26 -51.38
N VAL A 574 49.04 -24.22 -52.17
CA VAL A 574 49.24 -25.61 -51.73
C VAL A 574 50.25 -25.70 -50.58
N GLY A 575 49.89 -26.44 -49.52
CA GLY A 575 50.72 -26.63 -48.32
C GLY A 575 50.78 -25.43 -47.35
N THR A 576 50.53 -24.22 -47.86
CA THR A 576 50.56 -22.94 -47.12
C THR A 576 49.43 -22.79 -46.10
N SER A 577 49.60 -21.84 -45.18
CA SER A 577 48.60 -21.37 -44.24
C SER A 577 47.73 -20.28 -44.90
N LEU A 578 46.58 -20.67 -45.46
CA LEU A 578 45.62 -19.74 -46.06
C LEU A 578 44.65 -19.21 -45.00
N THR A 579 44.54 -17.89 -44.89
CA THR A 579 43.63 -17.18 -43.98
C THR A 579 42.87 -16.07 -44.71
N VAL A 580 41.79 -15.57 -44.10
CA VAL A 580 41.12 -14.34 -44.55
C VAL A 580 40.98 -13.36 -43.38
N SER A 581 41.50 -12.15 -43.56
CA SER A 581 41.25 -11.02 -42.68
C SER A 581 40.00 -10.28 -43.14
N VAL A 582 39.10 -9.99 -42.21
CA VAL A 582 37.83 -9.29 -42.44
C VAL A 582 37.83 -8.03 -41.60
N LYS A 583 37.86 -6.87 -42.27
CA LYS A 583 37.80 -5.55 -41.65
C LYS A 583 36.39 -4.99 -41.70
N ALA A 584 35.86 -4.62 -40.54
CA ALA A 584 34.55 -4.01 -40.34
C ALA A 584 34.65 -2.49 -40.11
N SER A 585 33.73 -1.74 -40.71
CA SER A 585 33.58 -0.29 -40.53
C SER A 585 32.12 0.14 -40.57
N SER A 586 31.77 1.18 -39.81
CA SER A 586 30.42 1.78 -39.74
C SER A 586 30.55 3.15 -39.04
N PRO A 587 29.74 4.17 -39.38
CA PRO A 587 29.82 5.48 -38.73
C PRO A 587 29.65 5.38 -37.21
N GLY A 588 30.53 6.03 -36.44
CA GLY A 588 30.49 6.01 -34.97
C GLY A 588 31.19 4.81 -34.30
N TYR A 589 31.76 3.88 -35.06
CA TYR A 589 32.43 2.68 -34.52
C TYR A 589 33.93 2.68 -34.79
N SER A 590 34.74 2.24 -33.81
CA SER A 590 36.15 1.94 -34.03
C SER A 590 36.29 0.77 -34.99
N THR A 591 37.00 0.96 -36.12
CA THR A 591 37.19 -0.11 -37.12
C THR A 591 37.92 -1.30 -36.52
N ALA A 592 37.42 -2.50 -36.78
CA ALA A 592 37.99 -3.75 -36.27
C ALA A 592 38.45 -4.62 -37.45
N SER A 593 39.50 -5.41 -37.25
CA SER A 593 39.92 -6.43 -38.22
C SER A 593 40.10 -7.76 -37.50
N VAL A 594 39.50 -8.83 -38.01
CA VAL A 594 39.60 -10.17 -37.44
C VAL A 594 40.04 -11.13 -38.53
N THR A 595 41.05 -11.95 -38.24
CA THR A 595 41.56 -12.98 -39.17
C THR A 595 40.95 -14.32 -38.83
N SER A 596 40.55 -15.09 -39.84
CA SER A 596 40.04 -16.45 -39.67
C SER A 596 41.09 -17.40 -39.11
N ALA A 597 40.65 -18.52 -38.55
CA ALA A 597 41.51 -19.69 -38.42
C ALA A 597 42.09 -20.08 -39.80
N ALA A 598 43.31 -20.62 -39.81
CA ALA A 598 44.00 -21.05 -41.01
C ALA A 598 43.39 -22.33 -41.61
N LYS A 599 43.55 -22.49 -42.93
CA LYS A 599 43.34 -23.77 -43.63
C LYS A 599 44.48 -24.04 -44.59
N LYS A 600 44.87 -25.31 -44.72
CA LYS A 600 45.82 -25.75 -45.76
C LYS A 600 45.08 -26.14 -47.04
N VAL A 601 45.62 -25.74 -48.18
CA VAL A 601 45.14 -26.19 -49.50
C VAL A 601 45.94 -27.42 -49.95
N THR A 602 45.25 -28.42 -50.50
CA THR A 602 45.87 -29.61 -51.12
C THR A 602 45.74 -29.55 -52.65
N THR A 603 46.53 -30.36 -53.34
CA THR A 603 46.21 -30.76 -54.71
C THR A 603 44.90 -31.57 -54.75
N LYS A 604 44.32 -31.66 -55.94
CA LYS A 604 43.30 -32.68 -56.24
C LYS A 604 44.02 -34.03 -56.30
N LYS A 605 43.48 -35.06 -55.65
CA LYS A 605 43.84 -36.45 -55.92
C LYS A 605 43.30 -36.86 -57.29
#